data_AF-A0A2V6D648-F1
#
_entry.id   AF-A0A2V6D648-F1
#
_cell.length_a   1.000
_cell.length_b   1.000
_cell.length_c   1.000
_cell.angle_alpha   90.00
_cell.angle_beta   90.00
_cell.angle_gamma   90.00
#
_symmetry.space_group_name_H-M   'P 1'
#
loop_
_entity.id
_entity.type
_entity.pdbx_description
1 polymer ?
#
loop_
_entity_poly.entity_id
_entity_poly.type
_entity_poly.pdbx_seq_one_letter_code
_entity_poly.pdbx_strand_id
1 'polypeptide(L)'
;ALGTLLELRGLRVVFQKFDPYLNVDPGTMSPFQHGEVYVMNDGAETDLDLGHYERFTNCVLSRHNNLTSGQVYESVINRERRG
;
A
#
# COMPACT_ATOMS: atom_id res chain seq x y z
N ALA A 1 13.61 -5.89 5.78
CA ALA A 1 14.77 -5.99 6.69
C ALA A 1 14.37 -5.80 8.16
N LEU A 2 14.00 -4.60 8.62
CA LEU A 2 13.65 -4.40 10.05
C LEU A 2 12.46 -5.26 10.49
N GLY A 3 11.38 -5.31 9.70
CA GLY A 3 10.22 -6.14 10.05
C GLY A 3 10.58 -7.62 10.22
N THR A 4 11.41 -8.17 9.33
CA THR A 4 11.96 -9.53 9.46
C THR A 4 12.69 -9.74 10.78
N LEU A 5 13.53 -8.78 11.20
CA LEU A 5 14.26 -8.85 12.48
C LEU A 5 13.31 -8.81 13.69
N LEU A 6 12.23 -8.04 13.60
CA LEU A 6 11.22 -7.96 14.66
C LEU A 6 10.42 -9.28 14.74
N GLU A 7 10.05 -9.88 13.60
CA GLU A 7 9.43 -11.20 13.57
C GLU A 7 10.34 -12.29 14.13
N LEU A 8 11.63 -12.27 13.81
CA LEU A 8 12.62 -13.20 14.37
C LEU A 8 12.79 -13.05 15.90
N ARG A 9 12.37 -11.92 16.47
CA ARG A 9 12.30 -11.70 17.92
C ARG A 9 10.94 -12.07 18.52
N GLY A 10 10.07 -12.73 17.76
CA GLY A 10 8.76 -13.18 18.21
C GLY A 10 7.70 -12.08 18.26
N LEU A 11 7.95 -10.92 17.64
CA LEU A 11 6.97 -9.83 17.57
C LEU A 11 6.09 -9.98 16.34
N ARG A 12 4.81 -9.64 16.50
CA ARG A 12 3.89 -9.51 15.38
C ARG A 12 4.08 -8.15 14.71
N VAL A 13 4.29 -8.14 13.41
CA VAL A 13 4.55 -6.93 12.62
C VAL A 13 3.41 -6.71 11.62
N VAL A 14 3.06 -5.44 11.40
CA VAL A 14 2.20 -4.99 10.30
C VAL A 14 2.83 -3.79 9.62
N PHE A 15 2.62 -3.66 8.32
CA PHE A 15 3.15 -2.56 7.52
C PHE A 15 2.03 -1.64 7.03
N GLN A 16 2.34 -0.35 6.91
CA GLN A 16 1.49 0.64 6.27
C GLN A 16 2.37 1.50 5.36
N LYS A 17 2.06 1.52 4.08
CA LYS A 17 2.70 2.39 3.09
C LYS A 17 1.89 3.66 2.93
N PHE A 18 2.55 4.81 3.06
CA PHE A 18 1.98 6.11 2.78
C PHE A 18 2.64 6.67 1.53
N ASP A 19 1.85 6.85 0.49
CA ASP A 19 2.27 7.30 -0.82
C ASP A 19 1.84 8.75 -1.06
N PRO A 20 2.78 9.69 -1.30
CA PRO A 20 2.44 11.10 -1.36
C PRO A 20 1.77 11.51 -2.68
N TYR A 21 1.72 10.64 -3.69
CA TYR A 21 1.15 10.96 -5.01
C TYR A 21 -0.38 11.06 -4.98
N LEU A 22 -0.92 11.81 -5.96
CA LEU A 22 -2.35 12.12 -6.06
C LEU A 22 -3.17 11.05 -6.78
N ASN A 23 -2.53 10.11 -7.48
CA ASN A 23 -3.23 8.97 -8.05
C ASN A 23 -3.90 8.17 -6.92
N VAL A 24 -5.19 7.85 -7.09
CA VAL A 24 -5.96 7.09 -6.10
C VAL A 24 -5.46 5.65 -6.02
N ASP A 25 -5.04 5.11 -7.16
CA ASP A 25 -4.39 3.81 -7.32
C ASP A 25 -3.24 3.92 -8.34
N PRO A 26 -2.23 3.05 -8.23
CA PRO A 26 -1.09 3.05 -9.14
C PRO A 26 -1.42 2.47 -10.53
N GLY A 27 -2.61 1.90 -10.74
CA GLY A 27 -3.04 1.34 -12.04
C GLY A 27 -3.10 2.38 -13.16
N THR A 28 -3.19 3.67 -12.80
CA THR A 28 -3.12 4.81 -13.74
C THR A 28 -1.69 5.27 -14.06
N MET A 29 -0.66 4.72 -13.41
CA MET A 29 0.74 5.06 -13.62
C MET A 29 1.39 4.12 -14.64
N SER A 30 2.29 4.65 -15.47
CA SER A 30 3.04 3.82 -16.44
C SER A 30 4.03 2.90 -15.72
N PRO A 31 3.94 1.56 -15.88
CA PRO A 31 4.81 0.64 -15.16
C PRO A 31 6.28 0.72 -15.60
N PHE A 32 6.52 1.13 -16.84
CA PHE A 32 7.88 1.31 -17.38
C PHE A 32 8.60 2.52 -16.80
N GLN A 33 7.87 3.48 -16.23
CA GLN A 33 8.43 4.72 -15.67
C GLN A 33 8.36 4.76 -14.15
N HIS A 34 7.35 4.13 -13.57
CA HIS A 34 7.04 4.24 -12.14
C HIS A 34 7.17 2.92 -11.37
N GLY A 35 7.61 1.85 -12.04
CA GLY A 35 7.71 0.52 -11.46
C GLY A 35 6.43 -0.29 -11.62
N GLU A 36 6.53 -1.59 -11.35
CA GLU A 36 5.39 -2.50 -11.46
C GLU A 36 4.27 -2.17 -10.46
N VAL A 37 3.04 -2.52 -10.84
CA VAL A 37 1.92 -2.59 -9.91
C VAL A 37 1.93 -3.97 -9.25
N TYR A 38 1.88 -4.01 -7.93
CA TYR A 38 1.81 -5.25 -7.16
C TYR A 38 0.37 -5.58 -6.79
N VAL A 39 -0.06 -6.81 -7.11
CA VAL A 39 -1.43 -7.30 -6.83
C VAL A 39 -1.42 -8.15 -5.57
N MET A 40 -2.20 -7.73 -4.58
CA MET A 40 -2.37 -8.40 -3.29
C MET A 40 -3.31 -9.61 -3.35
N ASN A 41 -3.28 -10.45 -2.32
CA ASN A 41 -4.20 -11.59 -2.18
C ASN A 41 -5.69 -11.20 -2.16
N ASP A 42 -6.03 -9.98 -1.74
CA ASP A 42 -7.39 -9.44 -1.75
C ASP A 42 -7.77 -8.77 -3.08
N GLY A 43 -6.90 -8.85 -4.09
CA GLY A 43 -7.09 -8.27 -5.42
C GLY A 43 -6.79 -6.77 -5.51
N ALA A 44 -6.19 -6.17 -4.48
CA ALA A 44 -5.80 -4.76 -4.52
C ALA A 44 -4.55 -4.53 -5.38
N GLU A 45 -4.62 -3.57 -6.28
CA GLU A 45 -3.47 -3.03 -7.02
C GLU A 45 -2.77 -1.98 -6.15
N THR A 46 -1.48 -2.19 -5.87
CA THR A 46 -0.70 -1.38 -4.93
C THR A 46 0.71 -1.12 -5.43
N ASP A 47 1.44 -0.26 -4.73
CA ASP A 47 2.85 0.00 -5.00
C ASP A 47 3.72 -1.25 -4.80
N LEU A 48 4.78 -1.39 -5.62
CA LEU A 48 5.72 -2.52 -5.57
C LEU A 48 6.36 -2.75 -4.20
N ASP A 49 6.45 -1.70 -3.37
CA ASP A 49 7.04 -1.79 -2.03
C ASP A 49 6.32 -2.77 -1.12
N LEU A 50 5.00 -2.93 -1.28
CA LEU A 50 4.28 -3.87 -0.43
C LEU A 50 4.61 -5.33 -0.78
N GLY A 51 4.94 -5.61 -2.04
CA GLY A 51 5.49 -6.91 -2.43
C GLY A 51 6.84 -7.20 -1.77
N HIS A 52 7.65 -6.18 -1.46
CA HIS A 52 8.85 -6.38 -0.64
C HIS A 52 8.50 -6.77 0.79
N TYR A 53 7.46 -6.21 1.38
CA TYR A 53 7.08 -6.54 2.75
C TYR A 53 6.63 -8.00 2.86
N GLU A 54 5.79 -8.48 1.94
CA GLU A 54 5.32 -9.87 1.91
C GLU A 54 6.43 -10.88 1.59
N ARG A 55 7.41 -10.51 0.75
CA ARG A 55 8.55 -11.40 0.44
C ARG A 55 9.48 -11.65 1.62
N PHE A 56 9.60 -10.68 2.54
CA PHE A 56 10.60 -10.71 3.62
C PHE A 56 10.01 -10.92 5.01
N THR A 57 8.68 -10.99 5.14
CA THR A 57 7.97 -11.19 6.41
C THR A 57 6.79 -12.13 6.24
N ASN A 58 6.25 -12.64 7.34
CA ASN A 58 5.03 -13.47 7.32
C ASN A 58 3.74 -12.61 7.37
N CYS A 59 3.85 -11.30 7.19
CA CYS A 59 2.73 -10.39 7.22
C CYS A 59 1.88 -10.54 5.96
N VAL A 60 0.57 -10.78 6.13
CA VAL A 60 -0.40 -10.73 5.03
C VAL A 60 -0.96 -9.32 4.94
N LEU A 61 -0.79 -8.67 3.80
CA LEU A 61 -1.26 -7.32 3.57
C LEU A 61 -2.58 -7.31 2.80
N SER A 62 -3.23 -6.15 2.80
CA SER A 62 -4.51 -5.88 2.14
C SER A 62 -4.50 -4.48 1.53
N ARG A 63 -5.55 -4.12 0.80
CA ARG A 63 -5.77 -2.73 0.32
C ARG A 63 -5.64 -1.67 1.39
N HIS A 64 -5.93 -2.00 2.65
CA HIS A 64 -5.85 -1.04 3.74
C HIS A 64 -4.42 -0.67 4.12
N ASN A 65 -3.43 -1.47 3.71
CA ASN A 65 -2.02 -1.27 4.01
C ASN A 65 -1.32 -0.32 3.01
N ASN A 66 -2.01 0.14 1.98
CA ASN A 66 -1.55 1.20 1.07
C ASN A 66 -2.49 2.40 1.20
N LEU A 67 -1.93 3.59 1.48
CA LEU A 67 -2.69 4.84 1.54
C LEU A 67 -2.01 5.89 0.67
N THR A 68 -2.75 6.47 -0.28
CA THR A 68 -2.25 7.56 -1.14
C THR A 68 -2.84 8.91 -0.73
N SER A 69 -2.15 10.02 -1.05
CA SER A 69 -2.75 11.35 -0.92
C SER A 69 -4.06 11.43 -1.71
N GLY A 70 -4.08 10.88 -2.93
CA GLY A 70 -5.28 10.83 -3.79
C GLY A 70 -6.52 10.27 -3.08
N GLN A 71 -6.38 9.11 -2.42
CA GLN A 71 -7.46 8.48 -1.66
C GLN A 71 -7.94 9.36 -0.50
N VAL A 72 -7.03 10.03 0.20
CA VAL A 72 -7.38 10.94 1.31
C VAL A 72 -8.18 12.13 0.78
N TYR A 73 -7.69 12.80 -0.27
CA TYR A 73 -8.36 13.95 -0.87
C TYR A 73 -9.74 13.57 -1.42
N GLU A 74 -9.82 12.48 -2.19
CA GLU A 74 -11.09 11.98 -2.72
C GLU A 74 -12.10 11.67 -1.60
N SER A 75 -11.64 11.00 -0.54
CA SER A 75 -12.50 10.67 0.61
C SER A 75 -13.03 11.91 1.32
N VAL A 76 -12.22 12.95 1.48
CA VAL A 76 -12.63 14.21 2.12
C VAL A 76 -13.60 14.98 1.22
N ILE A 77 -13.29 15.11 -0.07
CA ILE A 77 -14.15 15.81 -1.04
C ILE A 77 -15.51 15.10 -1.16
N ASN A 78 -15.53 13.78 -1.27
CA ASN A 78 -16.78 13.02 -1.35
C ASN A 78 -17.64 13.11 -0.08
N ARG A 79 -17.02 13.24 1.08
CA ARG A 79 -17.74 13.51 2.33
C ARG A 79 -18.33 14.92 2.32
N GLU A 80 -17.53 15.92 1.97
CA GLU A 80 -18.00 17.30 1.89
C GLU A 80 -19.17 17.48 0.90
N ARG A 81 -19.14 16.79 -0.25
CA ARG A 81 -20.23 16.82 -1.24
C ARG A 81 -21.56 16.21 -0.77
N ARG A 82 -21.57 15.38 0.28
CA ARG A 82 -22.78 14.73 0.82
C ARG A 82 -23.43 15.50 1.97
N GLY A 83 -22.83 16.60 2.41
CA GLY A 83 -23.21 17.31 3.64
C GLY A 83 -22.74 16.59 4.90
#